data_AF-R9N5E2-F1
#
_entry.id   AF-R9N5E2-F1
#
_cell.length_a   1.000
_cell.length_b   1.000
_cell.length_c   1.000
_cell.angle_alpha   90.00
_cell.angle_beta   90.00
_cell.angle_gamma   90.00
#
_symmetry.space_group_name_H-M   'P 1'
#
loop_
_entity.id
_entity.type
_entity.pdbx_description
1 polymer ?
#
loop_
_entity_poly.entity_id
_entity_poly.type
_entity_poly.pdbx_seq_one_letter_code
_entity_poly.pdbx_strand_id
1 'polypeptide(L)'
;MKQRTKKVIILVSVILVLIVLTAVTLYVNLKNFTVKKVLMTDGQEIYLMGTFHNEHFKQYANYSIEEMINAINNIAPDVVFIEARENSFVEYGVVDGPIDMCIAYCYCMDNNIPVEMIDYWKIDNDFKVNTTTNERDDCIHENIMEKLNLYENQRILVICGFGHLGAQTNRLIESGGQSEYISHMSSLFDKETLDFTYPSQICDIWEQRVLFYGHTVPKLVQADDTLNEDTKASWVEDENNTFYNRQMKYCKLFQNNKLYMD
;
A
#
# COMPACT_ATOMS: atom_id res chain seq x y z
N MET A 1 -51.23 19.99 0.95
CA MET A 1 -49.85 20.29 1.41
C MET A 1 -49.55 21.77 1.15
N LYS A 2 -49.17 22.55 2.17
CA LYS A 2 -48.88 23.99 2.02
C LYS A 2 -47.74 24.18 1.00
N GLN A 3 -47.80 25.23 0.17
CA GLN A 3 -46.83 25.48 -0.89
C GLN A 3 -45.38 25.55 -0.38
N ARG A 4 -45.18 26.01 0.87
CA ARG A 4 -43.89 25.97 1.57
C ARG A 4 -43.38 24.54 1.79
N THR A 5 -44.24 23.61 2.20
CA THR A 5 -43.88 22.20 2.42
C THR A 5 -43.47 21.51 1.11
N LYS A 6 -44.12 21.83 -0.02
CA LYS A 6 -43.72 21.31 -1.35
C LYS A 6 -42.30 21.76 -1.73
N LYS A 7 -41.98 23.04 -1.52
CA LYS A 7 -40.65 23.59 -1.82
C LYS A 7 -39.55 22.95 -0.97
N VAL A 8 -39.81 22.73 0.32
CA VAL A 8 -38.85 22.07 1.22
C VAL A 8 -38.58 20.62 0.79
N ILE A 9 -39.61 19.85 0.47
CA ILE A 9 -39.44 18.45 0.01
C ILE A 9 -38.63 18.38 -1.28
N ILE A 10 -38.90 19.28 -2.25
CA ILE A 10 -38.14 19.34 -3.50
C ILE A 10 -36.67 19.65 -3.21
N LEU A 11 -36.38 20.65 -2.37
CA LEU A 11 -35.01 21.03 -2.02
C LEU A 11 -34.26 19.86 -1.36
N VAL A 12 -34.87 19.20 -0.38
CA VAL A 12 -34.29 18.02 0.30
C VAL A 12 -34.03 16.90 -0.69
N SER A 13 -34.96 16.64 -1.62
CA SER A 13 -34.81 15.60 -2.63
C SER A 13 -33.66 15.89 -3.59
N VAL A 14 -33.52 17.15 -4.03
CA VAL A 14 -32.41 17.58 -4.89
C VAL A 14 -31.07 17.44 -4.17
N ILE A 15 -30.98 17.86 -2.91
CA ILE A 15 -29.76 17.70 -2.11
C ILE A 15 -29.40 16.21 -1.96
N LEU A 16 -30.37 15.35 -1.66
CA LEU A 16 -30.13 13.92 -1.53
C LEU A 16 -29.61 13.30 -2.84
N VAL A 17 -30.22 13.65 -3.98
CA VAL A 17 -29.76 13.18 -5.30
C VAL A 17 -28.33 13.64 -5.59
N LEU A 18 -27.99 14.89 -5.29
CA LEU A 18 -26.63 15.40 -5.48
C LEU A 18 -25.61 14.68 -4.59
N ILE A 19 -25.94 14.40 -3.33
CA ILE A 19 -25.09 13.62 -2.43
C ILE A 19 -24.87 12.21 -2.99
N VAL A 20 -25.94 11.53 -3.43
CA VAL A 20 -25.83 10.18 -4.01
C VAL A 20 -24.98 10.19 -5.28
N LEU A 21 -25.19 11.13 -6.20
CA LEU A 21 -24.39 11.25 -7.42
C LEU A 21 -22.92 11.51 -7.12
N THR A 22 -22.64 12.36 -6.13
CA THR A 22 -21.26 12.65 -5.70
C THR A 22 -20.61 11.42 -5.11
N ALA A 23 -21.30 10.70 -4.22
CA ALA A 23 -20.81 9.49 -3.59
C ALA A 23 -20.54 8.39 -4.63
N VAL A 24 -21.45 8.18 -5.59
CA VAL A 24 -21.25 7.22 -6.69
C VAL A 24 -20.07 7.63 -7.56
N THR A 25 -19.93 8.91 -7.90
CA THR A 25 -18.82 9.40 -8.72
C THR A 25 -17.48 9.20 -7.99
N LEU A 26 -17.40 9.53 -6.70
CA LEU A 26 -16.20 9.31 -5.89
C LEU A 26 -15.86 7.84 -5.76
N TYR A 27 -16.87 7.00 -5.50
CA TYR A 27 -16.73 5.55 -5.40
C TYR A 27 -16.15 4.95 -6.70
N VAL A 28 -16.75 5.29 -7.85
CA VAL A 28 -16.32 4.80 -9.17
C VAL A 28 -14.89 5.23 -9.51
N ASN A 29 -14.46 6.40 -9.02
CA ASN A 29 -13.16 6.98 -9.32
C ASN A 29 -12.16 6.86 -8.17
N LEU A 30 -12.41 6.02 -7.15
CA LEU A 30 -11.58 5.98 -5.94
C LEU A 30 -10.10 5.74 -6.26
N LYS A 31 -9.81 4.77 -7.14
CA LYS A 31 -8.46 4.47 -7.65
C LYS A 31 -7.78 5.65 -8.36
N ASN A 32 -8.52 6.56 -8.99
CA ASN A 32 -7.91 7.73 -9.64
C ASN A 32 -7.28 8.71 -8.64
N PHE A 33 -7.60 8.60 -7.35
CA PHE A 33 -6.98 9.40 -6.29
C PHE A 33 -5.76 8.73 -5.65
N THR A 34 -5.49 7.47 -5.99
CA THR A 34 -4.42 6.69 -5.37
C THR A 34 -3.08 6.87 -6.04
N VAL A 35 -3.02 7.43 -7.26
CA VAL A 35 -1.76 7.69 -7.96
C VAL A 35 -1.49 9.19 -8.07
N LYS A 36 -0.25 9.59 -7.76
CA LYS A 36 0.29 10.94 -7.95
C LYS A 36 1.55 10.87 -8.78
N LYS A 37 1.84 11.93 -9.55
CA LYS A 37 3.11 12.11 -10.25
C LYS A 37 3.81 13.35 -9.71
N VAL A 38 5.10 13.22 -9.47
CA VAL A 38 6.01 14.31 -9.13
C VAL A 38 7.19 14.27 -10.10
N LEU A 39 7.49 15.41 -10.72
CA LEU A 39 8.69 15.59 -11.54
C LEU A 39 9.74 16.31 -10.71
N MET A 40 10.91 15.70 -10.55
CA MET A 40 12.04 16.30 -9.83
C MET A 40 12.77 17.33 -10.69
N THR A 41 13.60 18.17 -10.06
CA THR A 41 14.31 19.27 -10.76
C THR A 41 15.33 18.80 -11.79
N ASP A 42 15.85 17.59 -11.62
CA ASP A 42 16.74 16.89 -12.55
C ASP A 42 16.00 16.17 -13.69
N GLY A 43 14.66 16.17 -13.67
CA GLY A 43 13.80 15.51 -14.65
C GLY A 43 13.42 14.07 -14.31
N GLN A 44 13.82 13.54 -13.15
CA GLN A 44 13.40 12.21 -12.69
C GLN A 44 11.87 12.17 -12.45
N GLU A 45 11.20 11.15 -13.00
CA GLU A 45 9.75 10.97 -12.85
C GLU A 45 9.45 10.04 -11.67
N ILE A 46 8.73 10.54 -10.67
CA ILE A 46 8.32 9.75 -9.51
C ILE A 46 6.80 9.61 -9.51
N TYR A 47 6.34 8.36 -9.59
CA TYR A 47 4.95 8.00 -9.36
C TYR A 47 4.81 7.54 -7.91
N LEU A 48 3.80 8.04 -7.21
CA LEU A 48 3.42 7.54 -5.89
C LEU A 48 2.06 6.87 -5.99
N MET A 49 1.96 5.62 -5.54
CA MET A 49 0.74 4.83 -5.51
C MET A 49 0.39 4.46 -4.07
N GLY A 50 -0.73 5.02 -3.60
CA GLY A 50 -1.38 4.66 -2.36
C GLY A 50 -2.14 3.34 -2.49
N THR A 51 -2.01 2.44 -1.52
CA THR A 51 -2.75 1.17 -1.45
C THR A 51 -3.69 1.14 -0.25
N PHE A 52 -4.72 0.29 -0.30
CA PHE A 52 -5.64 0.08 0.82
C PHE A 52 -5.38 -1.23 1.55
N HIS A 53 -4.13 -1.68 1.62
CA HIS A 53 -3.72 -2.92 2.29
C HIS A 53 -4.73 -4.08 2.09
N ASN A 54 -5.21 -4.66 3.19
CA ASN A 54 -6.15 -5.80 3.17
C ASN A 54 -7.52 -5.48 2.52
N GLU A 55 -7.85 -4.21 2.25
CA GLU A 55 -9.12 -3.84 1.60
C GLU A 55 -9.12 -4.16 0.10
N HIS A 56 -7.94 -4.35 -0.54
CA HIS A 56 -7.88 -4.76 -1.95
C HIS A 56 -8.61 -6.08 -2.24
N PHE A 57 -8.78 -6.93 -1.22
CA PHE A 57 -9.46 -8.22 -1.31
C PHE A 57 -10.97 -8.14 -1.03
N LYS A 58 -11.53 -6.94 -0.98
CA LYS A 58 -12.95 -6.71 -0.72
C LYS A 58 -13.61 -6.06 -1.94
N GLN A 59 -14.68 -6.68 -2.42
CA GLN A 59 -15.40 -6.23 -3.62
C GLN A 59 -15.85 -4.76 -3.55
N TYR A 60 -16.20 -4.29 -2.36
CA TYR A 60 -16.67 -2.91 -2.17
C TYR A 60 -15.54 -1.87 -2.19
N ALA A 61 -14.26 -2.26 -2.22
CA ALA A 61 -13.16 -1.29 -2.23
C ALA A 61 -13.04 -0.58 -3.59
N ASN A 62 -13.54 -1.19 -4.68
CA ASN A 62 -13.43 -0.67 -6.05
C ASN A 62 -12.00 -0.23 -6.43
N TYR A 63 -11.03 -0.97 -5.88
CA TYR A 63 -9.60 -0.88 -6.14
C TYR A 63 -8.97 -2.24 -5.81
N SER A 64 -8.86 -3.13 -6.77
CA SER A 64 -8.41 -4.52 -6.59
C SER A 64 -6.89 -4.68 -6.72
N ILE A 65 -6.37 -5.87 -6.39
CA ILE A 65 -4.97 -6.22 -6.66
C ILE A 65 -4.66 -6.23 -8.17
N GLU A 66 -5.60 -6.66 -9.02
CA GLU A 66 -5.42 -6.61 -10.47
C GLU A 66 -5.21 -5.18 -10.95
N GLU A 67 -5.98 -4.22 -10.44
CA GLU A 67 -5.84 -2.81 -10.80
C GLU A 67 -4.51 -2.23 -10.31
N MET A 68 -4.04 -2.64 -9.12
CA MET A 68 -2.69 -2.28 -8.64
C MET A 68 -1.60 -2.81 -9.58
N ILE A 69 -1.69 -4.07 -10.01
CA ILE A 69 -0.72 -4.68 -10.94
C ILE A 69 -0.79 -4.01 -12.33
N ASN A 70 -1.99 -3.71 -12.83
CA ASN A 70 -2.16 -2.96 -14.07
C ASN A 70 -1.51 -1.58 -13.98
N ALA A 71 -1.63 -0.90 -12.82
CA ALA A 71 -0.96 0.38 -12.61
C ALA A 71 0.56 0.25 -12.67
N ILE A 72 1.15 -0.78 -12.06
CA ILE A 72 2.59 -1.06 -12.19
C ILE A 72 2.98 -1.23 -13.66
N ASN A 73 2.22 -2.01 -14.42
CA ASN A 73 2.48 -2.25 -15.85
C ASN A 73 2.39 -0.99 -16.71
N ASN A 74 1.30 -0.24 -16.55
CA ASN A 74 1.03 0.92 -17.39
C ASN A 74 1.90 2.13 -17.03
N ILE A 75 2.38 2.22 -15.77
CA ILE A 75 3.42 3.18 -15.39
C ILE A 75 4.76 2.77 -15.99
N ALA A 76 5.03 1.45 -16.10
CA ALA A 76 6.28 0.88 -16.59
C ALA A 76 7.50 1.52 -15.88
N PRO A 77 7.62 1.37 -14.54
CA PRO A 77 8.74 1.90 -13.79
C PRO A 77 10.02 1.10 -14.05
N ASP A 78 11.16 1.78 -13.96
CA ASP A 78 12.48 1.14 -14.00
C ASP A 78 12.84 0.51 -12.65
N VAL A 79 12.27 1.01 -11.55
CA VAL A 79 12.40 0.46 -10.19
C VAL A 79 11.17 0.80 -9.35
N VAL A 80 10.82 -0.11 -8.42
CA VAL A 80 9.69 0.06 -7.50
C VAL A 80 10.18 0.16 -6.06
N PHE A 81 9.76 1.17 -5.32
CA PHE A 81 10.02 1.30 -3.88
C PHE A 81 8.76 0.86 -3.13
N ILE A 82 8.86 -0.04 -2.15
CA ILE A 82 7.70 -0.56 -1.41
C ILE A 82 7.78 -0.29 0.09
N GLU A 83 6.61 -0.14 0.71
CA GLU A 83 6.45 -0.04 2.16
C GLU A 83 6.73 -1.38 2.87
N ALA A 84 8.01 -1.75 2.90
CA ALA A 84 8.58 -2.80 3.73
C ALA A 84 9.94 -2.31 4.28
N ARG A 85 10.40 -2.89 5.40
CA ARG A 85 11.61 -2.44 6.09
C ARG A 85 12.85 -3.13 5.52
N GLU A 86 13.85 -2.32 5.16
CA GLU A 86 15.11 -2.82 4.62
C GLU A 86 15.87 -3.72 5.61
N ASN A 87 15.92 -3.35 6.89
CA ASN A 87 16.58 -4.14 7.92
C ASN A 87 15.99 -5.55 8.06
N SER A 88 14.66 -5.68 7.99
CA SER A 88 13.99 -6.99 8.01
C SER A 88 14.40 -7.85 6.83
N PHE A 89 14.54 -7.23 5.65
CA PHE A 89 14.97 -7.91 4.45
C PHE A 89 16.45 -8.32 4.51
N VAL A 90 17.34 -7.41 4.91
CA VAL A 90 18.79 -7.68 5.00
C VAL A 90 19.12 -8.72 6.06
N GLU A 91 18.50 -8.64 7.24
CA GLU A 91 18.83 -9.51 8.37
C GLU A 91 18.11 -10.86 8.31
N TYR A 92 16.86 -10.90 7.84
CA TYR A 92 16.03 -12.11 7.88
C TYR A 92 15.61 -12.62 6.50
N GLY A 93 15.88 -11.88 5.42
CA GLY A 93 15.40 -12.22 4.08
C GLY A 93 13.88 -12.04 3.92
N VAL A 94 13.23 -11.23 4.75
CA VAL A 94 11.77 -11.12 4.81
C VAL A 94 11.28 -9.78 4.27
N VAL A 95 10.34 -9.84 3.32
CA VAL A 95 9.52 -8.68 2.93
C VAL A 95 8.40 -8.52 3.95
N ASP A 96 8.59 -7.63 4.91
CA ASP A 96 7.74 -7.57 6.11
C ASP A 96 6.57 -6.58 6.03
N GLY A 97 6.40 -5.94 4.88
CA GLY A 97 5.31 -5.02 4.60
C GLY A 97 3.92 -5.68 4.57
N PRO A 98 2.85 -4.91 4.37
CA PRO A 98 1.50 -5.42 4.11
C PRO A 98 1.43 -6.38 2.91
N ILE A 99 0.33 -7.13 2.80
CA ILE A 99 0.18 -8.22 1.82
C ILE A 99 0.27 -7.76 0.36
N ASP A 100 -0.24 -6.57 0.08
CA ASP A 100 -0.14 -5.84 -1.18
C ASP A 100 1.31 -5.49 -1.53
N MET A 101 2.16 -5.16 -0.55
CA MET A 101 3.60 -4.96 -0.76
C MET A 101 4.31 -6.28 -1.11
N CYS A 102 3.91 -7.38 -0.47
CA CYS A 102 4.42 -8.71 -0.82
C CYS A 102 4.02 -9.10 -2.26
N ILE A 103 2.79 -8.77 -2.68
CA ILE A 103 2.32 -9.00 -4.05
C ILE A 103 3.10 -8.13 -5.04
N ALA A 104 3.27 -6.83 -4.76
CA ALA A 104 4.04 -5.92 -5.59
C ALA A 104 5.49 -6.40 -5.74
N TYR A 105 6.14 -6.80 -4.63
CA TYR A 105 7.48 -7.39 -4.64
C TYR A 105 7.54 -8.60 -5.57
N CYS A 106 6.67 -9.60 -5.37
CA CYS A 106 6.70 -10.82 -6.18
C CYS A 106 6.41 -10.52 -7.66
N TYR A 107 5.49 -9.60 -7.94
CA TYR A 107 5.18 -9.18 -9.31
C TYR A 107 6.40 -8.57 -10.00
N CYS A 108 7.09 -7.66 -9.31
CA CYS A 108 8.30 -7.03 -9.83
C CYS A 108 9.42 -8.05 -10.07
N MET A 109 9.62 -8.99 -9.13
CA MET A 109 10.61 -10.06 -9.29
C MET A 109 10.31 -10.97 -10.50
N ASP A 110 9.06 -11.37 -10.69
CA ASP A 110 8.64 -12.18 -11.85
C ASP A 110 8.83 -11.44 -13.20
N ASN A 111 8.88 -10.10 -13.18
CA ASN A 111 9.03 -9.25 -14.35
C ASN A 111 10.40 -8.56 -14.45
N ASN A 112 11.38 -8.95 -13.61
CA ASN A 112 12.73 -8.36 -13.57
C ASN A 112 12.74 -6.84 -13.34
N ILE A 113 11.80 -6.33 -12.54
CA ILE A 113 11.78 -4.93 -12.08
C ILE A 113 12.48 -4.90 -10.70
N PRO A 114 13.58 -4.14 -10.54
CA PRO A 114 14.22 -3.92 -9.24
C PRO A 114 13.23 -3.41 -8.18
N VAL A 115 13.45 -3.82 -6.93
CA VAL A 115 12.62 -3.41 -5.79
C VAL A 115 13.47 -2.91 -4.64
N GLU A 116 13.08 -1.78 -4.07
CA GLU A 116 13.70 -1.19 -2.88
C GLU A 116 12.70 -1.12 -1.71
N MET A 117 13.23 -1.17 -0.49
CA MET A 117 12.46 -1.16 0.76
C MET A 117 12.57 0.22 1.42
N ILE A 118 11.45 0.88 1.71
CA ILE A 118 11.46 2.28 2.21
C ILE A 118 10.78 2.49 3.57
N ASP A 119 10.17 1.46 4.16
CA ASP A 119 9.42 1.62 5.41
C ASP A 119 10.32 1.81 6.64
N TYR A 120 9.76 2.47 7.65
CA TYR A 120 10.36 2.62 8.96
C TYR A 120 9.29 2.52 10.06
N TRP A 121 9.54 1.69 11.05
CA TRP A 121 8.90 1.75 12.36
C TRP A 121 9.67 0.88 13.34
N LYS A 122 9.56 1.20 14.62
CA LYS A 122 10.16 0.46 15.73
C LYS A 122 9.08 0.06 16.72
N ILE A 123 9.29 -1.06 17.41
CA ILE A 123 8.48 -1.44 18.56
C ILE A 123 9.11 -0.77 19.77
N ASP A 124 8.41 0.18 20.36
CA ASP A 124 8.77 0.83 21.62
C ASP A 124 7.58 0.81 22.60
N ASN A 125 7.74 1.44 23.76
CA ASN A 125 6.71 1.47 24.81
C ASN A 125 5.46 2.30 24.46
N ASP A 126 5.54 3.11 23.39
CA ASP A 126 4.44 3.94 22.89
C ASP A 126 3.88 3.42 21.56
N PHE A 127 4.34 2.24 21.13
CA PHE A 127 4.03 1.69 19.82
C PHE A 127 2.53 1.53 19.59
N LYS A 128 2.07 2.04 18.44
CA LYS A 128 0.70 1.87 17.95
C LYS A 128 0.74 1.24 16.57
N VAL A 129 0.17 0.04 16.48
CA VAL A 129 0.04 -0.73 15.24
C VAL A 129 -0.63 0.12 14.15
N ASN A 130 -0.05 0.09 12.94
CA ASN A 130 -0.62 0.68 11.72
C ASN A 130 -0.92 2.18 11.84
N THR A 131 -0.04 2.96 12.48
CA THR A 131 -0.19 4.41 12.54
C THR A 131 0.70 5.11 11.53
N THR A 132 0.16 6.16 10.90
CA THR A 132 0.94 7.17 10.20
C THR A 132 1.32 8.23 11.23
N THR A 133 2.62 8.47 11.39
CA THR A 133 3.17 9.53 12.25
C THR A 133 4.11 10.37 11.43
N ASN A 134 4.27 11.65 11.79
CA ASN A 134 5.23 12.51 11.09
C ASN A 134 6.65 11.92 11.15
N GLU A 135 7.07 11.34 12.28
CA GLU A 135 8.37 10.67 12.41
C GLU A 135 8.52 9.52 11.39
N ARG A 136 7.51 8.64 11.29
CA ARG A 136 7.53 7.55 10.31
C ARG A 136 7.57 8.07 8.88
N ASP A 137 6.76 9.08 8.56
CA ASP A 137 6.75 9.70 7.24
C ASP A 137 8.06 10.43 6.91
N ASP A 138 8.72 11.03 7.89
CA ASP A 138 10.03 11.67 7.71
C ASP A 138 11.10 10.62 7.40
N CYS A 139 11.15 9.51 8.15
CA CYS A 139 12.08 8.42 7.86
C CYS A 139 11.81 7.73 6.52
N ILE A 140 10.54 7.52 6.16
CA ILE A 140 10.18 6.99 4.83
C ILE A 140 10.67 7.93 3.73
N HIS A 141 10.48 9.25 3.91
CA HIS A 141 10.94 10.24 2.94
C HIS A 141 12.46 10.26 2.81
N GLU A 142 13.19 10.20 3.93
CA GLU A 142 14.65 10.09 3.93
C GLU A 142 15.12 8.86 3.14
N ASN A 143 14.51 7.69 3.38
CA ASN A 143 14.81 6.46 2.65
C ASN A 143 14.52 6.58 1.15
N ILE A 144 13.39 7.20 0.78
CA ILE A 144 13.07 7.49 -0.63
C ILE A 144 14.17 8.35 -1.23
N MET A 145 14.49 9.49 -0.61
CA MET A 145 15.49 10.43 -1.14
C MET A 145 16.88 9.82 -1.26
N GLU A 146 17.31 9.00 -0.30
CA GLU A 146 18.58 8.26 -0.37
C GLU A 146 18.62 7.37 -1.61
N LYS A 147 17.55 6.59 -1.82
CA LYS A 147 17.45 5.62 -2.92
C LYS A 147 17.28 6.29 -4.28
N LEU A 148 16.54 7.40 -4.38
CA LEU A 148 16.39 8.15 -5.63
C LEU A 148 17.74 8.53 -6.25
N ASN A 149 18.74 8.85 -5.43
CA ASN A 149 20.10 9.19 -5.88
C ASN A 149 20.82 8.00 -6.55
N LEU A 150 20.37 6.76 -6.31
CA LEU A 150 20.93 5.56 -6.95
C LEU A 150 20.34 5.31 -8.35
N TYR A 151 19.24 5.98 -8.69
CA TYR A 151 18.43 5.72 -9.89
C TYR A 151 18.24 6.98 -10.75
N GLU A 152 19.29 7.79 -10.91
CA GLU A 152 19.24 9.03 -11.70
C GLU A 152 18.64 8.82 -13.10
N ASN A 153 17.75 9.73 -13.54
CA ASN A 153 17.06 9.70 -14.83
C ASN A 153 16.14 8.49 -15.09
N GLN A 154 15.78 7.73 -14.05
CA GLN A 154 14.85 6.61 -14.16
C GLN A 154 13.43 6.99 -13.73
N ARG A 155 12.43 6.25 -14.21
CA ARG A 155 11.05 6.33 -13.74
C ARG A 155 10.89 5.45 -12.50
N ILE A 156 10.52 6.08 -11.39
CA ILE A 156 10.38 5.42 -10.10
C ILE A 156 8.90 5.27 -9.77
N LEU A 157 8.50 4.11 -9.25
CA LEU A 157 7.19 3.93 -8.64
C LEU A 157 7.33 3.63 -7.14
N VAL A 158 6.84 4.53 -6.30
CA VAL A 158 6.75 4.36 -4.86
C VAL A 158 5.36 3.83 -4.50
N ILE A 159 5.29 2.66 -3.87
CA ILE A 159 4.06 2.01 -3.42
C ILE A 159 4.01 2.02 -1.90
N CYS A 160 3.00 2.67 -1.34
CA CYS A 160 2.81 2.80 0.11
C CYS A 160 1.33 2.79 0.46
N GLY A 161 0.99 2.59 1.74
CA GLY A 161 -0.36 2.73 2.23
C GLY A 161 -0.90 4.12 1.93
N PHE A 162 -2.19 4.22 1.58
CA PHE A 162 -2.82 5.47 1.16
C PHE A 162 -2.67 6.61 2.19
N GLY A 163 -2.52 6.28 3.48
CA GLY A 163 -2.24 7.25 4.53
C GLY A 163 -0.92 8.02 4.35
N HIS A 164 0.08 7.40 3.72
CA HIS A 164 1.40 8.00 3.43
C HIS A 164 1.40 8.83 2.14
N LEU A 165 0.52 8.53 1.19
CA LEU A 165 0.53 9.12 -0.16
C LEU A 165 0.61 10.65 -0.17
N GLY A 166 -0.27 11.32 0.59
CA GLY A 166 -0.30 12.78 0.66
C GLY A 166 0.93 13.36 1.37
N ALA A 167 1.35 12.71 2.46
CA ALA A 167 2.51 13.12 3.25
C ALA A 167 3.81 13.04 2.45
N GLN A 168 4.01 11.96 1.70
CA GLN A 168 5.19 11.74 0.85
C GLN A 168 5.15 12.64 -0.39
N THR A 169 3.98 12.82 -1.02
CA THR A 169 3.84 13.75 -2.16
C THR A 169 4.26 15.17 -1.76
N ASN A 170 3.81 15.66 -0.60
CA ASN A 170 4.16 17.00 -0.12
C ASN A 170 5.66 17.14 0.16
N ARG A 171 6.29 16.14 0.81
CA ARG A 171 7.73 16.17 1.11
C ARG A 171 8.61 16.13 -0.14
N LEU A 172 8.20 15.38 -1.18
CA LEU A 172 8.89 15.41 -2.48
C LEU A 172 8.78 16.79 -3.15
N ILE A 173 7.62 17.46 -3.05
CA ILE A 173 7.46 18.84 -3.55
C ILE A 173 8.35 19.81 -2.77
N GLU A 174 8.39 19.69 -1.43
CA GLU A 174 9.27 20.49 -0.57
C GLU A 174 10.76 20.25 -0.86
N SER A 175 11.10 19.05 -1.34
CA SER A 175 12.45 18.66 -1.79
C SER A 175 12.78 19.13 -3.22
N GLY A 176 11.94 20.00 -3.81
CA GLY A 176 12.15 20.62 -5.12
C GLY A 176 11.33 19.99 -6.24
N GLY A 177 10.56 18.93 -5.98
CA GLY A 177 9.68 18.34 -6.98
C GLY A 177 8.49 19.24 -7.34
N GLN A 178 7.89 18.98 -8.49
CA GLN A 178 6.66 19.61 -8.93
C GLN A 178 5.59 18.55 -9.17
N SER A 179 4.41 18.69 -8.55
CA SER A 179 3.30 17.78 -8.84
C SER A 179 2.83 17.96 -10.29
N GLU A 180 2.69 16.85 -10.98
CA GLU A 180 2.20 16.80 -12.36
C GLU A 180 0.84 16.12 -12.46
N TYR A 181 0.07 16.57 -13.44
CA TYR A 181 -1.20 15.93 -13.81
C TYR A 181 -0.94 14.71 -14.70
N ILE A 182 -1.50 13.57 -14.32
CA ILE A 182 -1.50 12.36 -15.15
C ILE A 182 -2.69 12.43 -16.11
N SER A 183 -2.40 12.65 -17.40
CA SER A 183 -3.41 12.54 -18.45
C SER A 183 -3.96 11.12 -18.51
N HIS A 184 -5.28 10.98 -18.65
CA HIS A 184 -5.95 9.68 -18.77
C HIS A 184 -5.67 8.73 -17.60
N MET A 185 -5.67 9.24 -16.35
CA MET A 185 -5.44 8.46 -15.11
C MET A 185 -6.12 7.08 -15.08
N SER A 186 -7.37 6.97 -15.53
CA SER A 186 -8.10 5.69 -15.52
C SER A 186 -7.40 4.58 -16.33
N SER A 187 -6.67 4.96 -17.39
CA SER A 187 -5.94 4.02 -18.24
C SER A 187 -4.80 3.32 -17.52
N LEU A 188 -4.28 3.88 -16.41
CA LEU A 188 -3.29 3.18 -15.58
C LEU A 188 -3.86 1.88 -15.01
N PHE A 189 -5.17 1.82 -14.76
CA PHE A 189 -5.82 0.66 -14.15
C PHE A 189 -6.46 -0.28 -15.16
N ASP A 190 -6.42 0.06 -16.45
CA ASP A 190 -7.02 -0.74 -17.50
C ASP A 190 -6.17 -1.99 -17.75
N LYS A 191 -6.86 -3.11 -17.99
CA LYS A 191 -6.22 -4.40 -18.25
C LYS A 191 -5.70 -4.47 -19.69
N GLU A 192 -4.52 -5.06 -19.86
CA GLU A 192 -4.02 -5.45 -21.19
C GLU A 192 -4.43 -6.87 -21.58
N THR A 193 -4.63 -7.78 -20.61
CA THR A 193 -4.93 -9.21 -20.83
C THR A 193 -6.30 -9.63 -20.29
N LEU A 194 -6.76 -10.82 -20.69
CA LEU A 194 -8.10 -11.32 -20.36
C LEU A 194 -8.20 -11.99 -18.99
N ASP A 195 -7.14 -12.64 -18.50
CA ASP A 195 -7.15 -13.44 -17.28
C ASP A 195 -6.08 -12.96 -16.28
N PHE A 196 -6.52 -12.57 -15.09
CA PHE A 196 -5.66 -12.19 -13.97
C PHE A 196 -5.02 -13.43 -13.32
N THR A 197 -3.73 -13.31 -12.98
CA THR A 197 -3.00 -14.32 -12.20
C THR A 197 -2.13 -13.64 -11.15
N TYR A 198 -2.04 -14.25 -9.96
CA TYR A 198 -1.08 -13.78 -8.95
C TYR A 198 0.36 -14.14 -9.31
N PRO A 199 1.35 -13.35 -8.82
CA PRO A 199 2.76 -13.69 -8.96
C PRO A 199 3.09 -15.08 -8.39
N SER A 200 4.03 -15.77 -9.01
CA SER A 200 4.30 -17.20 -8.78
C SER A 200 4.77 -17.52 -7.36
N GLN A 201 5.56 -16.62 -6.76
CA GLN A 201 6.20 -16.82 -5.45
C GLN A 201 5.39 -16.24 -4.28
N ILE A 202 4.19 -15.71 -4.52
CA ILE A 202 3.46 -14.95 -3.48
C ILE A 202 3.15 -15.79 -2.23
N CYS A 203 2.84 -17.08 -2.39
CA CYS A 203 2.56 -17.93 -1.24
C CYS A 203 3.79 -18.10 -0.33
N ASP A 204 4.97 -18.29 -0.93
CA ASP A 204 6.21 -18.52 -0.19
C ASP A 204 6.67 -17.25 0.52
N ILE A 205 6.66 -16.11 -0.18
CA ILE A 205 7.01 -14.80 0.40
C ILE A 205 6.03 -14.42 1.52
N TRP A 206 4.72 -14.66 1.31
CA TRP A 206 3.73 -14.39 2.35
C TRP A 206 3.90 -15.31 3.56
N GLU A 207 4.16 -16.60 3.36
CA GLU A 207 4.40 -17.55 4.45
C GLU A 207 5.62 -17.15 5.28
N GLN A 208 6.74 -16.77 4.64
CA GLN A 208 7.93 -16.26 5.32
C GLN A 208 7.60 -15.05 6.20
N ARG A 209 6.86 -14.08 5.67
CA ARG A 209 6.40 -12.92 6.44
C ARG A 209 5.51 -13.33 7.62
N VAL A 210 4.59 -14.26 7.41
CA VAL A 210 3.69 -14.76 8.47
C VAL A 210 4.47 -15.43 9.58
N LEU A 211 5.44 -16.29 9.26
CA LEU A 211 6.30 -16.93 10.25
C LEU A 211 7.19 -15.92 10.99
N PHE A 212 7.70 -14.92 10.28
CA PHE A 212 8.48 -13.83 10.88
C PHE A 212 7.69 -13.08 11.95
N TYR A 213 6.44 -12.68 11.67
CA TYR A 213 5.59 -12.04 12.68
C TYR A 213 5.01 -13.01 13.71
N GLY A 214 4.86 -14.30 13.38
CA GLY A 214 4.36 -15.31 14.30
C GLY A 214 5.38 -15.76 15.34
N HIS A 215 6.68 -15.74 14.99
CA HIS A 215 7.73 -16.33 15.83
C HIS A 215 8.92 -15.40 16.07
N THR A 216 9.46 -14.80 15.01
CA THR A 216 10.71 -14.03 15.10
C THR A 216 10.49 -12.71 15.83
N VAL A 217 9.53 -11.89 15.40
CA VAL A 217 9.23 -10.59 16.01
C VAL A 217 8.86 -10.74 17.50
N PRO A 218 7.97 -11.66 17.91
CA PRO A 218 7.72 -11.93 19.32
C PRO A 218 8.99 -12.19 20.13
N LYS A 219 9.89 -13.06 19.65
CA LYS A 219 11.15 -13.36 20.34
C LYS A 219 12.05 -12.14 20.50
N LEU A 220 12.17 -11.33 19.45
CA LEU A 220 12.94 -10.08 19.50
C LEU A 220 12.36 -9.11 20.55
N VAL A 221 11.03 -8.96 20.57
CA VAL A 221 10.33 -8.12 21.56
C VAL A 221 10.52 -8.64 22.98
N GLN A 222 10.40 -9.95 23.21
CA GLN A 222 10.61 -10.54 24.53
C GLN A 222 12.05 -10.33 25.04
N ALA A 223 13.04 -10.41 24.15
CA ALA A 223 14.45 -10.26 24.45
C ALA A 223 14.91 -8.80 24.66
N ASP A 224 14.09 -7.81 24.29
CA ASP A 224 14.43 -6.39 24.44
C ASP A 224 14.17 -5.90 25.88
N ASP A 225 15.23 -5.67 26.64
CA ASP A 225 15.16 -5.21 28.03
C ASP A 225 14.69 -3.75 28.18
N THR A 226 14.58 -3.00 27.08
CA THR A 226 14.09 -1.61 27.08
C THR A 226 12.56 -1.51 27.03
N LEU A 227 11.88 -2.61 26.67
CA LEU A 227 10.43 -2.68 26.56
C LEU A 227 9.79 -3.09 27.89
N ASN A 228 8.64 -2.47 28.20
CA ASN A 228 7.84 -2.80 29.36
C ASN A 228 7.01 -4.08 29.13
N GLU A 229 6.53 -4.65 30.24
CA GLU A 229 5.77 -5.91 30.21
C GLU A 229 4.45 -5.80 29.42
N ASP A 230 3.83 -4.63 29.37
CA ASP A 230 2.57 -4.43 28.63
C ASP A 230 2.82 -4.52 27.12
N THR A 231 3.89 -3.89 26.62
CA THR A 231 4.33 -3.99 25.23
C THR A 231 4.72 -5.43 24.92
N LYS A 232 5.53 -6.09 25.77
CA LYS A 232 5.90 -7.50 25.59
C LYS A 232 4.68 -8.43 25.54
N ALA A 233 3.68 -8.21 26.41
CA ALA A 233 2.46 -9.00 26.44
C ALA A 233 1.59 -8.85 25.18
N SER A 234 1.78 -7.79 24.39
CA SER A 234 1.08 -7.61 23.10
C SER A 234 1.71 -8.38 21.93
N TRP A 235 2.93 -8.89 22.11
CA TRP A 235 3.71 -9.61 21.10
C TRP A 235 4.07 -11.03 21.57
N VAL A 236 3.03 -11.85 21.75
CA VAL A 236 3.18 -13.27 22.13
C VAL A 236 3.45 -14.11 20.88
N GLU A 237 4.31 -15.12 21.02
CA GLU A 237 4.57 -16.10 19.96
C GLU A 237 3.29 -16.89 19.59
N ASP A 238 3.09 -17.16 18.30
CA ASP A 238 1.93 -17.88 17.76
C ASP A 238 2.06 -19.41 17.94
N GLU A 239 2.21 -19.88 19.19
CA GLU A 239 2.47 -21.29 19.50
C GLU A 239 1.39 -22.26 18.96
N ASN A 240 0.15 -21.79 18.86
CA ASN A 240 -0.97 -22.60 18.39
C ASN A 240 -1.31 -22.38 16.90
N ASN A 241 -0.46 -21.65 16.16
CA ASN A 241 -0.63 -21.33 14.75
C ASN A 241 -1.96 -20.62 14.43
N THR A 242 -2.56 -19.88 15.36
CA THR A 242 -3.83 -19.18 15.12
C THR A 242 -3.64 -18.03 14.15
N PHE A 243 -2.58 -17.23 14.34
CA PHE A 243 -2.23 -16.16 13.41
C PHE A 243 -1.86 -16.75 12.05
N TYR A 244 -0.96 -17.75 12.04
CA TYR A 244 -0.51 -18.44 10.84
C TYR A 244 -1.68 -18.96 9.99
N ASN A 245 -2.56 -19.79 10.58
CA ASN A 245 -3.68 -20.40 9.86
C ASN A 245 -4.66 -19.37 9.31
N ARG A 246 -4.82 -18.22 10.00
CA ARG A 246 -5.65 -17.12 9.50
C ARG A 246 -5.02 -16.46 8.29
N GLN A 247 -3.72 -16.19 8.30
CA GLN A 247 -3.03 -15.52 7.19
C GLN A 247 -2.89 -16.42 5.96
N MET A 248 -2.73 -17.74 6.14
CA MET A 248 -2.62 -18.69 5.02
C MET A 248 -3.93 -18.86 4.23
N LYS A 249 -5.04 -18.25 4.66
CA LYS A 249 -6.25 -18.14 3.83
C LYS A 249 -6.01 -17.31 2.57
N TYR A 250 -5.11 -16.34 2.61
CA TYR A 250 -4.73 -15.58 1.42
C TYR A 250 -4.05 -16.45 0.36
N CYS A 251 -3.21 -17.41 0.77
CA CYS A 251 -2.59 -18.34 -0.19
C CYS A 251 -3.64 -19.19 -0.93
N LYS A 252 -4.74 -19.57 -0.29
CA LYS A 252 -5.86 -20.22 -0.99
C LYS A 252 -6.50 -19.30 -2.03
N LEU A 253 -6.66 -18.01 -1.71
CA LEU A 253 -7.15 -17.01 -2.65
C LEU A 253 -6.18 -16.85 -3.84
N PHE A 254 -4.87 -16.79 -3.58
CA PHE A 254 -3.83 -16.66 -4.59
C PHE A 254 -3.79 -17.86 -5.55
N GLN A 255 -3.76 -19.07 -5.01
CA GLN A 255 -3.71 -20.32 -5.78
C GLN A 255 -4.92 -20.51 -6.71
N ASN A 256 -6.06 -19.89 -6.37
CA ASN A 256 -7.28 -19.95 -7.18
C ASN A 256 -7.48 -18.69 -8.04
N ASN A 257 -6.50 -17.78 -8.11
CA ASN A 257 -6.57 -16.49 -8.81
C ASN A 257 -7.84 -15.70 -8.49
N LYS A 258 -8.32 -15.78 -7.26
CA LYS A 258 -9.49 -15.02 -6.79
C LYS A 258 -9.05 -13.60 -6.42
N LEU A 259 -9.78 -12.59 -6.88
CA LEU A 259 -9.51 -11.20 -6.48
C LEU A 259 -9.99 -10.88 -5.07
N TYR A 260 -11.02 -11.59 -4.61
CA TYR A 260 -11.73 -11.24 -3.38
C TYR A 260 -11.82 -12.43 -2.43
N MET A 261 -11.72 -12.14 -1.13
CA MET A 261 -12.01 -13.11 -0.08
C MET A 261 -13.52 -13.34 -0.01
N ASP A 262 -13.92 -14.61 0.12
CA ASP A 262 -15.32 -15.00 0.36
C ASP A 262 -15.79 -14.64 1.78
#